data_AF-A0A2E6G4T9-F1
#
_entry.id   AF-A0A2E6G4T9-F1
#
_cell.length_a   1.000
_cell.length_b   1.000
_cell.length_c   1.000
_cell.angle_alpha   90.00
_cell.angle_beta   90.00
_cell.angle_gamma   90.00
#
_symmetry.space_group_name_H-M   'P 1'
#
loop_
_entity.id
_entity.type
_entity.pdbx_description
1 polymer ?
#
loop_
_entity_poly.entity_id
_entity_poly.type
_entity_poly.pdbx_seq_one_letter_code
_entity_poly.pdbx_strand_id
1 'polypeptide(L)'
;DIAFVDPIGYVTAIHTMPAEPPRGNEEQESTYQRRLVRYTSGYPAQFAIEIAPGRFAELGISVGDRLSIPPKRLKTLSESAEAD
;
A
#
# COMPACT_ATOMS: atom_id res chain seq x y z
N ASP A 1 -6.04 -3.85 2.36
CA ASP A 1 -6.24 -2.46 1.92
C ASP A 1 -4.90 -1.81 1.62
N ILE A 2 -4.87 -0.94 0.62
CA ILE A 2 -3.73 -0.10 0.29
C ILE A 2 -4.18 1.35 0.15
N ALA A 3 -3.44 2.28 0.76
CA ALA A 3 -3.55 3.70 0.52
C ALA A 3 -2.27 4.21 -0.12
N PHE A 4 -2.40 4.95 -1.22
CA PHE A 4 -1.31 5.69 -1.85
C PHE A 4 -1.26 7.11 -1.29
N VAL A 5 -0.06 7.59 -0.99
CA VAL A 5 0.14 8.88 -0.32
C VAL A 5 1.20 9.70 -1.02
N ASP A 6 0.91 10.98 -1.25
CA ASP A 6 1.84 11.94 -1.85
C ASP A 6 2.99 12.31 -0.89
N PRO A 7 4.03 13.04 -1.36
CA PRO A 7 5.17 13.40 -0.53
C PRO A 7 4.88 14.25 0.71
N ILE A 8 3.73 14.93 0.78
CA ILE A 8 3.36 15.83 1.89
C ILE A 8 2.28 15.24 2.81
N GLY A 9 1.84 14.01 2.52
CA GLY A 9 0.98 13.18 3.35
C GLY A 9 -0.47 13.06 2.87
N TYR A 10 -0.85 13.57 1.71
CA TYR A 10 -2.23 13.45 1.21
C TYR A 10 -2.48 12.08 0.58
N VAL A 11 -3.58 11.45 0.96
CA VAL A 11 -4.05 10.20 0.36
C VAL A 11 -4.56 10.47 -1.05
N THR A 12 -3.92 9.85 -2.05
CA THR A 12 -4.24 10.03 -3.47
C THR A 12 -5.16 8.95 -4.02
N ALA A 13 -5.12 7.74 -3.45
CA ALA A 13 -6.02 6.65 -3.78
C ALA A 13 -6.11 5.65 -2.62
N ILE A 14 -7.27 4.99 -2.48
CA ILE A 14 -7.46 3.87 -1.56
C ILE A 14 -8.09 2.72 -2.34
N HIS A 15 -7.57 1.51 -2.15
CA HIS A 15 -8.15 0.30 -2.70
C HIS A 15 -8.27 -0.77 -1.63
N THR A 16 -9.40 -1.48 -1.61
CA THR A 16 -9.51 -2.72 -0.83
C THR A 16 -8.87 -3.84 -1.60
N MET A 17 -7.85 -4.45 -1.00
CA MET A 17 -7.11 -5.59 -1.57
C MET A 17 -7.60 -6.88 -0.91
N PRO A 18 -8.61 -7.57 -1.48
CA PRO A 18 -8.95 -8.92 -1.03
C PRO A 18 -7.78 -9.87 -1.29
N ALA A 19 -7.68 -10.92 -0.48
CA ALA A 19 -6.70 -11.97 -0.73
C ALA A 19 -7.02 -12.66 -2.06
N GLU A 20 -6.05 -12.66 -2.97
CA GLU A 20 -6.18 -13.37 -4.24
C GLU A 20 -6.10 -14.89 -4.02
N PRO A 21 -6.81 -15.71 -4.82
CA PRO A 21 -6.64 -17.14 -4.79
C PRO A 21 -5.16 -17.51 -4.97
N PRO A 22 -4.63 -18.48 -4.20
CA PRO A 22 -3.26 -18.96 -4.37
C PRO A 22 -2.99 -19.40 -5.81
N ARG A 23 -1.70 -19.40 -6.19
CA ARG A 23 -1.29 -19.97 -7.48
C ARG A 23 -1.73 -21.42 -7.59
N GLY A 24 -2.37 -21.78 -8.70
CA GLY A 24 -2.76 -23.17 -8.96
C GLY A 24 -1.55 -24.07 -9.17
N ASN A 25 -1.68 -25.37 -8.89
CA ASN A 25 -0.58 -26.34 -9.04
C ASN A 25 0.01 -26.39 -10.46
N GLU A 26 -0.82 -26.19 -11.48
CA GLU A 26 -0.44 -26.21 -12.90
C GLU A 26 -0.24 -24.79 -13.48
N GLU A 27 -0.50 -23.75 -12.68
CA GLU A 27 -0.41 -22.37 -13.13
C GLU A 27 1.06 -21.93 -13.17
N GLN A 28 1.54 -21.52 -14.35
CA GLN A 28 2.87 -20.93 -14.47
C GLN A 28 2.95 -19.62 -13.68
N GLU A 29 4.09 -19.37 -13.04
CA GLU A 29 4.33 -18.18 -12.22
C GLU A 29 4.04 -16.88 -12.99
N SER A 30 4.47 -16.78 -14.25
CA SER A 30 4.21 -15.60 -15.08
C SER A 30 2.73 -15.38 -15.39
N THR A 31 1.93 -16.43 -15.45
CA THR A 31 0.47 -16.35 -15.62
C THR A 31 -0.20 -15.91 -14.33
N TYR A 32 0.22 -16.47 -13.20
CA TYR A 32 -0.22 -16.05 -11.88
C TYR A 32 0.04 -14.55 -11.66
N GLN A 33 1.28 -14.10 -11.85
CA GLN A 33 1.67 -12.69 -11.69
C GLN A 33 0.93 -11.75 -12.65
N ARG A 34 0.61 -12.22 -13.87
CA ARG A 34 -0.13 -11.41 -14.86
C ARG A 34 -1.60 -11.23 -14.48
N ARG A 35 -2.24 -12.20 -13.82
CA ARG A 35 -3.66 -12.11 -13.43
C ARG A 35 -3.89 -11.31 -12.16
N LEU A 36 -2.85 -11.08 -11.34
CA LEU A 36 -2.98 -10.29 -10.12
C LEU A 36 -3.47 -8.89 -10.46
N VAL A 37 -4.49 -8.44 -9.71
CA VAL A 37 -5.04 -7.10 -9.85
C VAL A 37 -3.95 -6.08 -9.52
N ARG A 38 -3.81 -5.06 -10.39
CA ARG A 38 -2.90 -3.95 -10.17
C ARG A 38 -3.69 -2.75 -9.66
N TYR A 39 -3.34 -2.30 -8.47
CA TYR A 39 -3.92 -1.10 -7.87
C TYR A 39 -3.09 0.11 -8.24
N THR A 40 -3.69 1.05 -8.98
CA THR A 40 -3.02 2.27 -9.41
C THR A 40 -3.11 3.36 -8.33
N SER A 41 -2.06 4.16 -8.18
CA SER A 41 -2.09 5.36 -7.34
C SER A 41 -2.92 6.48 -7.94
N GLY A 42 -3.22 6.44 -9.25
CA GLY A 42 -3.95 7.48 -10.00
C GLY A 42 -3.17 8.79 -10.21
N TYR A 43 -2.43 9.21 -9.19
CA TYR A 43 -1.55 10.39 -9.15
C TYR A 43 -0.17 10.01 -8.62
N PRO A 44 0.84 10.89 -8.77
CA PRO A 44 2.14 10.68 -8.14
C PRO A 44 2.01 10.42 -6.64
N ALA A 45 2.57 9.31 -6.17
CA ALA A 45 2.61 8.92 -4.78
C ALA A 45 4.05 8.59 -4.39
N GLN A 46 4.44 8.93 -3.17
CA GLN A 46 5.74 8.58 -2.62
C GLN A 46 5.67 7.34 -1.73
N PHE A 47 4.51 7.11 -1.10
CA PHE A 47 4.32 6.02 -0.15
C PHE A 47 3.11 5.17 -0.53
N ALA A 48 3.19 3.88 -0.20
CA ALA A 48 2.07 2.97 -0.14
C ALA A 48 1.98 2.42 1.29
N ILE A 49 0.79 2.51 1.90
CA ILE A 49 0.52 1.98 3.24
C ILE A 49 -0.45 0.81 3.10
N GLU A 50 0.00 -0.38 3.45
CA GLU A 50 -0.80 -1.61 3.39
C GLU A 50 -1.22 -2.05 4.79
N ILE A 51 -2.51 -2.34 4.94
CA ILE A 51 -3.12 -2.83 6.18
C ILE A 51 -4.21 -3.86 5.86
N ALA A 52 -4.80 -4.45 6.90
CA ALA A 52 -5.88 -5.43 6.75
C ALA A 52 -7.04 -4.92 5.84
N PRO A 53 -7.71 -5.79 5.07
CA PRO A 53 -8.83 -5.40 4.22
C PRO A 53 -9.95 -4.69 4.99
N GLY A 54 -10.51 -3.62 4.41
CA GLY A 54 -11.56 -2.78 5.00
C GLY A 54 -11.10 -1.79 6.07
N ARG A 55 -9.84 -1.85 6.51
CA ARG A 55 -9.39 -1.13 7.69
C ARG A 55 -9.32 0.39 7.50
N PHE A 56 -9.07 0.91 6.30
CA PHE A 56 -9.10 2.37 6.10
C PHE A 56 -10.51 2.94 6.28
N ALA A 57 -11.53 2.22 5.80
CA ALA A 57 -12.93 2.61 5.99
C ALA A 57 -13.32 2.62 7.47
N GLU A 58 -12.92 1.60 8.24
CA GLU A 58 -13.14 1.56 9.70
C GLU A 58 -12.47 2.70 10.46
N LEU A 59 -11.28 3.13 9.99
CA LEU A 59 -10.55 4.25 10.54
C LEU A 59 -11.09 5.62 10.09
N GLY A 60 -12.07 5.63 9.17
CA GLY A 60 -12.62 6.86 8.60
C GLY A 60 -11.66 7.61 7.68
N ILE A 61 -10.63 6.93 7.15
CA ILE A 61 -9.63 7.53 6.25
C ILE A 61 -10.14 7.47 4.81
N SER A 62 -10.09 8.61 4.13
CA SER A 62 -10.60 8.81 2.77
C SER A 62 -9.55 9.45 1.86
N VAL A 63 -9.78 9.41 0.55
CA VAL A 63 -8.97 10.16 -0.42
C VAL A 63 -9.08 11.66 -0.12
N GLY A 64 -7.94 12.36 -0.13
CA GLY A 64 -7.83 13.76 0.25
C GLY A 64 -7.52 14.00 1.73
N ASP A 65 -7.62 12.98 2.59
CA ASP A 65 -7.16 13.11 3.97
C ASP A 65 -5.65 13.22 4.04
N ARG A 66 -5.17 13.90 5.08
CA ARG A 66 -3.74 14.06 5.33
C ARG A 66 -3.29 13.16 6.47
N LEU A 67 -2.39 12.24 6.14
CA LEU A 67 -1.69 11.39 7.10
C LEU A 67 -0.40 12.09 7.56
N SER A 68 -0.16 12.10 8.86
CA SER A 68 1.10 12.60 9.40
C SER A 68 2.21 11.56 9.18
N ILE A 69 3.10 11.83 8.23
CA ILE A 69 4.28 10.99 7.96
C ILE A 69 5.53 11.71 8.52
N PRO A 70 6.03 11.34 9.72
CA PRO A 70 7.16 12.01 10.34
C PRO A 70 8.50 11.58 9.71
N PRO A 71 9.17 12.41 8.89
CA PRO A 71 10.32 11.98 8.10
C PRO A 71 11.52 11.55 8.95
N LYS A 72 11.71 12.20 10.10
CA LYS A 72 12.78 11.86 11.06
C LYS A 72 12.62 10.43 11.60
N ARG A 73 11.40 10.03 11.92
CA ARG A 73 11.12 8.67 12.44
C ARG A 73 11.37 7.63 11.36
N LEU A 74 10.95 7.89 10.12
CA LEU A 74 11.20 6.98 9.01
C LEU A 74 12.70 6.76 8.77
N LYS A 75 13.49 7.84 8.82
CA LYS A 75 14.95 7.75 8.69
C LYS A 75 15.60 6.95 9.81
N THR A 76 15.18 7.16 11.06
CA THR A 76 15.73 6.38 12.18
C THR A 76 15.39 4.89 12.05
N LEU A 77 14.17 4.56 11.59
CA LEU A 77 13.77 3.17 11.39
C LEU A 77 14.57 2.47 10.28
N SER A 78 14.90 3.19 9.19
CA SER A 78 15.75 2.62 8.14
C SER A 78 17.17 2.35 8.63
N GLU A 79 17.76 3.29 9.38
CA GLU A 79 19.11 3.13 9.95
C GLU A 79 19.20 1.95 10.92
N SER A 80 18.14 1.69 11.70
CA SER A 80 18.09 0.50 12.58
C SER A 80 17.90 -0.81 11.81
N ALA A 81 17.17 -0.80 10.70
CA ALA A 81 16.92 -2.01 9.91
C ALA A 81 18.12 -2.44 9.06
N GLU A 82 19.03 -1.51 8.72
CA GLU A 82 20.29 -1.82 8.02
C GLU A 82 21.39 -2.32 8.98
N ALA A 83 21.20 -2.21 10.29
CA ALA A 83 22.17 -2.63 11.30
C ALA A 83 21.99 -4.10 11.76
N ASP A 84 20.92 -4.76 11.32
CA ASP A 84 20.65 -6.20 11.50
C ASP A 84 20.99 -6.99 10.21
#